data_AF-A0A3L6T085-F1
#
_entry.id   AF-A0A3L6T085-F1
#
_cell.length_a   1.000
_cell.length_b   1.000
_cell.length_c   1.000
_cell.angle_alpha   90.00
_cell.angle_beta   90.00
_cell.angle_gamma   90.00
#
_symmetry.space_group_name_H-M   'P 1'
#
loop_
_entity.id
_entity.type
_entity.pdbx_description
1 polymer ?
#
loop_
_entity_poly.entity_id
_entity_poly.type
_entity_poly.pdbx_seq_one_letter_code
_entity_poly.pdbx_strand_id
1 'polypeptide(L)'
;MGRICYAPSPVVADRATVAVLALLLAAFVSVASSSPPAASANHPQQASFAVNTPAQKPSPGGGGGQQATTSFVVGNGQQSNSLVVGNGGKAPAGSGGPGSFGEFIAENVESYAVNKQIYAAKVKNGTGISAVDAELQAAEAGAVRWVVSPDGKGKFRTINEAIKAVPEKNKKRVILVIRPGTYKEKVLVPYTKHFVTFLGDPKSPPVIMWNDTAATHGKDGQPVGTVGSATVAVESDYFLASSIVFRNHAPMAAPGQKGGQAVALRVFGSKAAFYNCTIDGGQDTLYDHKGLHYFKGCLIQGSVDFIFGFGRSLYEDCAIVSVTKQVAVLTAQQRTKSIVGAIESGFSFLRCRISGAGQIYLGRAWGDSSRVVYSYTDMGKEVVPVGWDGWNIQTPERSGIYYGEYRCSGPGALAHKRIGWSLILNDVQAKPFTGTHFVYGDSWILPPPKLA
;
A
#
# COMPACT_ATOMS: atom_id res chain seq x y z
N MET A 1 57.03 22.71 42.88
CA MET A 1 56.80 23.81 41.92
C MET A 1 57.61 23.54 40.67
N GLY A 2 56.96 23.48 39.49
CA GLY A 2 57.63 23.21 38.21
C GLY A 2 56.65 22.64 37.20
N ARG A 3 55.95 23.52 36.47
CA ARG A 3 55.08 23.18 35.33
C ARG A 3 55.95 22.97 34.09
N ILE A 4 55.72 21.88 33.35
CA ILE A 4 56.20 21.72 31.97
C ILE A 4 54.96 21.55 31.09
N CYS A 5 54.81 22.48 30.14
CA CYS A 5 53.77 22.54 29.13
C CYS A 5 54.09 21.57 27.98
N TYR A 6 53.09 20.85 27.48
CA TYR A 6 53.12 20.22 26.16
C TYR A 6 52.11 20.90 25.25
N ALA A 7 52.58 21.42 24.12
CA ALA A 7 51.79 21.96 23.02
C ALA A 7 51.36 20.83 22.07
N PRO A 8 50.15 20.88 21.47
CA PRO A 8 49.79 20.00 20.36
C PRO A 8 50.10 20.65 19.00
N SER A 9 50.66 19.85 18.09
CA SER A 9 50.91 20.19 16.68
C SER A 9 49.61 20.38 15.87
N PRO A 10 49.59 21.23 14.84
CA PRO A 10 48.41 21.43 14.02
C PRO A 10 48.31 20.37 12.91
N VAL A 11 47.19 19.65 12.87
CA VAL A 11 46.74 18.92 11.67
C VAL A 11 46.09 19.94 10.74
N VAL A 12 46.66 20.11 9.55
CA VAL A 12 46.09 20.94 8.48
C VAL A 12 44.85 20.24 7.94
N ALA A 13 43.66 20.69 8.35
CA ALA A 13 42.40 20.33 7.73
C ALA A 13 42.04 21.37 6.66
N ASP A 14 41.79 20.90 5.44
CA ASP A 14 41.39 21.70 4.28
C ASP A 14 40.11 22.51 4.58
N ARG A 15 40.12 23.80 4.22
CA ARG A 15 39.04 24.77 4.49
C ARG A 15 37.71 24.39 3.82
N ALA A 16 37.72 23.50 2.82
CA ALA A 16 36.50 22.95 2.22
C ALA A 16 35.80 21.92 3.13
N THR A 17 36.53 21.20 3.99
CA THR A 17 35.99 20.12 4.82
C THR A 17 35.33 20.65 6.11
N VAL A 18 35.83 21.77 6.64
CA VAL A 18 35.28 22.41 7.84
C VAL A 18 33.96 23.16 7.55
N ALA A 19 33.78 23.67 6.34
CA ALA A 19 32.54 24.34 5.93
C ALA A 19 31.36 23.36 5.77
N VAL A 20 31.61 22.14 5.27
CA VAL A 20 30.58 21.11 5.10
C VAL A 20 30.15 20.51 6.45
N LEU A 21 31.08 20.39 7.41
CA LEU A 21 30.76 19.88 8.75
C LEU A 21 30.00 20.91 9.62
N ALA A 22 30.24 22.21 9.43
CA ALA A 22 29.53 23.28 10.14
C ALA A 22 28.08 23.47 9.65
N LEU A 23 27.81 23.24 8.37
CA LEU A 23 26.45 23.25 7.81
C LEU A 23 25.62 22.02 8.23
N LEU A 24 26.26 20.88 8.49
CA LEU A 24 25.60 19.67 8.99
C LEU A 24 25.29 19.72 10.49
N LEU A 25 26.08 20.42 11.31
CA LEU A 25 25.79 20.57 12.75
C LEU A 25 24.71 21.62 13.05
N ALA A 26 24.58 22.68 12.24
CA ALA A 26 23.53 23.69 12.41
C ALA A 26 22.12 23.14 12.12
N ALA A 27 22.01 22.09 11.31
CA ALA A 27 20.73 21.42 11.02
C ALA A 27 20.24 20.51 12.16
N PHE A 28 21.11 20.11 13.10
CA PHE A 28 20.76 19.20 14.21
C PHE A 28 20.35 19.90 15.51
N VAL A 29 20.65 21.19 15.67
CA VAL A 29 20.34 21.92 16.92
C VAL A 29 18.99 22.67 16.86
N SER A 30 18.35 22.81 15.69
CA SER A 30 17.06 23.50 15.57
C SER A 30 15.81 22.59 15.57
N VAL A 31 15.98 21.29 15.84
CA VAL A 31 14.87 20.29 15.89
C VAL A 31 14.60 19.81 17.34
N ALA A 32 15.08 20.55 18.35
CA ALA A 32 14.87 20.21 19.76
C ALA A 32 14.20 21.35 20.56
N SER A 33 13.11 21.91 20.03
CA SER A 33 12.17 22.75 20.81
C SER A 33 10.90 23.09 20.02
N SER A 34 10.08 22.10 19.71
CA SER A 34 8.65 22.35 19.57
C SER A 34 7.88 21.07 19.88
N SER A 35 7.10 21.13 20.95
CA SER A 35 6.06 20.15 21.26
C SER A 35 5.13 20.04 20.04
N PRO A 36 4.77 18.84 19.57
CA PRO A 36 3.79 18.72 18.50
C PRO A 36 2.43 19.24 19.01
N PRO A 37 1.70 20.06 18.24
CA PRO A 37 0.37 20.46 18.63
C PRO A 37 -0.54 19.23 18.59
N ALA A 38 -1.41 19.12 19.61
CA ALA A 38 -2.44 18.12 19.69
C ALA A 38 -3.22 18.07 18.37
N ALA A 39 -3.29 16.88 17.76
CA ALA A 39 -4.14 16.63 16.60
C ALA A 39 -5.60 16.81 17.04
N SER A 40 -6.14 18.00 16.78
CA SER A 40 -7.55 18.33 16.97
C SER A 40 -8.39 17.41 16.09
N ALA A 41 -9.21 16.59 16.74
CA ALA A 41 -10.26 15.81 16.13
C ALA A 41 -11.36 16.73 15.59
N ASN A 42 -11.18 17.29 14.40
CA ASN A 42 -12.24 17.94 13.64
C ASN A 42 -12.33 17.34 12.24
N HIS A 43 -13.10 16.25 12.15
CA HIS A 43 -13.68 15.79 10.89
C HIS A 43 -14.76 16.78 10.44
N PRO A 44 -14.69 17.37 9.23
CA PRO A 44 -15.85 18.00 8.63
C PRO A 44 -16.91 16.95 8.26
N GLN A 45 -18.16 17.39 8.32
CA GLN A 45 -19.38 16.60 8.35
C GLN A 45 -19.68 15.85 7.04
N GLN A 46 -20.20 14.63 7.23
CA GLN A 46 -21.23 13.90 6.48
C GLN A 46 -21.48 14.28 5.00
N ALA A 47 -21.30 13.30 4.11
CA ALA A 47 -22.13 13.16 2.91
C ALA A 47 -23.17 12.07 3.18
N SER A 48 -24.44 12.45 3.23
CA SER A 48 -25.58 11.55 3.18
C SER A 48 -25.71 10.97 1.77
N PHE A 49 -25.78 9.65 1.65
CA PHE A 49 -26.07 8.99 0.38
C PHE A 49 -27.57 9.10 0.09
N ALA A 50 -27.96 10.03 -0.79
CA ALA A 50 -29.30 10.07 -1.34
C ALA A 50 -29.45 9.01 -2.44
N VAL A 51 -30.26 7.98 -2.16
CA VAL A 51 -30.70 7.01 -3.18
C VAL A 51 -31.81 7.68 -4.00
N ASN A 52 -31.45 8.23 -5.17
CA ASN A 52 -32.45 8.68 -6.14
C ASN A 52 -32.89 7.49 -7.00
N THR A 53 -34.00 6.85 -6.61
CA THR A 53 -34.82 6.03 -7.52
C THR A 53 -35.61 6.94 -8.45
N PRO A 54 -35.49 6.83 -9.79
CA PRO A 54 -36.37 7.57 -10.69
C PRO A 54 -37.79 6.97 -10.63
N ALA A 55 -38.75 7.79 -10.24
CA ALA A 55 -40.17 7.49 -10.35
C ALA A 55 -40.58 7.43 -11.83
N GLN A 56 -41.23 6.32 -12.22
CA GLN A 56 -41.97 6.21 -13.47
C GLN A 56 -43.24 7.05 -13.42
N LYS A 57 -43.53 7.81 -14.49
CA LYS A 57 -44.90 8.16 -14.92
C LYS A 57 -44.91 8.55 -16.42
N PRO A 58 -46.07 8.52 -17.10
CA PRO A 58 -46.31 7.66 -18.26
C PRO A 58 -46.28 8.40 -19.60
N SER A 59 -46.14 7.62 -20.68
CA SER A 59 -46.25 8.06 -22.08
C SER A 59 -47.60 8.71 -22.42
N PRO A 60 -47.61 9.46 -23.53
CA PRO A 60 -48.55 9.11 -24.59
C PRO A 60 -47.90 9.06 -25.99
N GLY A 61 -48.24 7.99 -26.71
CA GLY A 61 -48.63 7.96 -28.13
C GLY A 61 -47.80 8.63 -29.23
N GLY A 62 -47.38 7.81 -30.21
CA GLY A 62 -47.71 8.06 -31.62
C GLY A 62 -46.57 8.11 -32.64
N GLY A 63 -46.50 7.06 -33.47
CA GLY A 63 -46.45 7.23 -34.94
C GLY A 63 -45.11 7.09 -35.68
N GLY A 64 -45.01 6.04 -36.51
CA GLY A 64 -44.23 5.96 -37.79
C GLY A 64 -42.70 5.99 -37.68
N GLY A 65 -41.92 5.04 -38.18
CA GLY A 65 -42.06 4.20 -39.36
C GLY A 65 -40.84 4.47 -40.25
N GLN A 66 -39.89 3.52 -40.34
CA GLN A 66 -39.24 3.09 -41.58
C GLN A 66 -38.09 2.10 -41.28
N GLN A 67 -38.23 0.93 -41.91
CA GLN A 67 -37.21 -0.10 -42.09
C GLN A 67 -36.17 0.36 -43.11
N ALA A 68 -34.94 -0.12 -42.94
CA ALA A 68 -34.05 -0.44 -44.06
C ALA A 68 -33.21 -1.68 -43.72
N THR A 69 -33.60 -2.81 -44.28
CA THR A 69 -32.77 -3.98 -44.62
C THR A 69 -31.82 -3.58 -45.76
N THR A 70 -30.57 -4.03 -45.84
CA THR A 70 -30.04 -5.26 -46.49
C THR A 70 -28.49 -5.14 -46.42
N SER A 71 -27.58 -6.11 -46.57
CA SER A 71 -27.56 -7.47 -47.15
C SER A 71 -26.20 -8.11 -46.83
N PHE A 72 -26.17 -9.45 -46.73
CA PHE A 72 -24.97 -10.30 -46.66
C PHE A 72 -24.36 -10.53 -48.06
N VAL A 73 -23.03 -10.56 -48.16
CA VAL A 73 -22.28 -11.20 -49.27
C VAL A 73 -21.10 -11.98 -48.66
N VAL A 74 -20.99 -13.26 -49.03
CA VAL A 74 -19.86 -14.15 -48.73
C VAL A 74 -18.94 -14.21 -49.94
N GLY A 75 -17.63 -14.02 -49.74
CA GLY A 75 -16.60 -14.21 -50.77
C GLY A 75 -15.29 -14.68 -50.15
N ASN A 76 -14.85 -15.88 -50.56
CA ASN A 76 -13.56 -16.50 -50.26
C ASN A 76 -12.42 -15.77 -51.00
N GLY A 77 -11.27 -15.58 -50.34
CA GLY A 77 -10.02 -15.20 -51.01
C GLY A 77 -8.93 -14.73 -50.04
N GLN A 78 -7.81 -15.45 -49.99
CA GLN A 78 -6.63 -15.18 -49.15
C GLN A 78 -5.97 -13.83 -49.48
N GLN A 79 -5.55 -13.05 -48.46
CA GLN A 79 -4.16 -12.65 -48.19
C GLN A 79 -4.04 -11.37 -47.33
N SER A 80 -3.01 -11.40 -46.47
CA SER A 80 -2.33 -10.30 -45.78
C SER A 80 -3.01 -9.66 -44.55
N ASN A 81 -2.42 -9.93 -43.38
CA ASN A 81 -2.70 -9.25 -42.12
C ASN A 81 -2.36 -7.76 -42.23
N SER A 82 -3.38 -6.91 -42.27
CA SER A 82 -3.26 -5.51 -41.87
C SER A 82 -4.06 -5.28 -40.58
N LEU A 83 -3.36 -4.79 -39.55
CA LEU A 83 -3.94 -4.41 -38.27
C LEU A 83 -4.92 -3.24 -38.50
N VAL A 84 -6.22 -3.50 -38.39
CA VAL A 84 -7.22 -2.43 -38.28
C VAL A 84 -7.30 -2.01 -36.82
N VAL A 85 -6.77 -0.83 -36.53
CA VAL A 85 -6.87 -0.15 -35.23
C VAL A 85 -8.32 0.25 -35.01
N GLY A 86 -9.04 -0.51 -34.17
CA GLY A 86 -10.38 -0.17 -33.71
C GLY A 86 -10.33 0.96 -32.67
N ASN A 87 -11.08 2.02 -32.95
CA ASN A 87 -11.28 3.24 -32.16
C ASN A 87 -11.15 3.07 -30.63
N GLY A 88 -10.03 3.53 -30.10
CA GLY A 88 -9.84 3.75 -28.67
C GLY A 88 -10.77 4.85 -28.17
N GLY A 89 -11.33 4.64 -26.97
CA GLY A 89 -12.03 5.70 -26.24
C GLY A 89 -11.15 6.94 -26.17
N LYS A 90 -11.72 8.09 -26.55
CA LYS A 90 -11.09 9.41 -26.43
C LYS A 90 -10.58 9.59 -24.99
N ALA A 91 -9.27 9.56 -24.81
CA ALA A 91 -8.64 10.28 -23.71
C ALA A 91 -9.07 11.76 -23.83
N PRO A 92 -9.39 12.46 -22.73
CA PRO A 92 -9.64 13.89 -22.82
C PRO A 92 -8.34 14.55 -23.28
N ALA A 93 -8.37 15.09 -24.50
CA ALA A 93 -7.33 15.94 -25.06
C ALA A 93 -7.32 17.27 -24.29
N GLY A 94 -6.63 17.28 -23.15
CA GLY A 94 -6.24 18.49 -22.44
C GLY A 94 -4.77 18.79 -22.74
N SER A 95 -4.53 19.76 -23.62
CA SER A 95 -3.22 20.38 -23.85
C SER A 95 -2.61 20.82 -22.52
N GLY A 96 -1.40 20.33 -22.26
CA GLY A 96 -0.67 20.43 -21.00
C GLY A 96 -0.40 21.87 -20.55
N GLY A 97 -0.65 22.10 -19.26
CA GLY A 97 -0.02 23.13 -18.46
C GLY A 97 0.52 22.49 -17.17
N PRO A 98 1.33 23.23 -16.39
CA PRO A 98 1.89 22.76 -15.12
C PRO A 98 0.83 22.19 -14.17
N GLY A 99 1.07 21.02 -13.59
CA GLY A 99 0.17 20.28 -12.71
C GLY A 99 -0.99 19.56 -13.40
N SER A 100 -0.93 19.29 -14.70
CA SER A 100 -1.99 18.54 -15.41
C SER A 100 -1.83 17.02 -15.32
N PHE A 101 -2.91 16.25 -15.53
CA PHE A 101 -2.82 14.79 -15.67
C PHE A 101 -1.79 14.34 -16.71
N GLY A 102 -1.69 15.04 -17.84
CA GLY A 102 -0.72 14.71 -18.89
C GLY A 102 0.73 14.79 -18.40
N GLU A 103 1.05 15.83 -17.62
CA GLU A 103 2.35 15.99 -17.00
C GLU A 103 2.60 14.92 -15.93
N PHE A 104 1.65 14.67 -15.02
CA PHE A 104 1.83 13.61 -14.03
C PHE A 104 2.02 12.23 -14.66
N ILE A 105 1.30 11.93 -15.75
CA ILE A 105 1.50 10.70 -16.50
C ILE A 105 2.93 10.66 -17.08
N ALA A 106 3.39 11.75 -17.70
CA ALA A 106 4.74 11.84 -18.25
C ALA A 106 5.82 11.69 -17.17
N GLU A 107 5.69 12.41 -16.04
CA GLU A 107 6.60 12.33 -14.88
C GLU A 107 6.72 10.90 -14.33
N ASN A 108 5.61 10.16 -14.27
CA ASN A 108 5.64 8.76 -13.81
C ASN A 108 6.42 7.86 -14.78
N VAL A 109 6.24 8.06 -16.09
CA VAL A 109 6.96 7.29 -17.12
C VAL A 109 8.43 7.67 -17.15
N GLU A 110 8.75 8.96 -17.03
CA GLU A 110 10.12 9.48 -16.98
C GLU A 110 10.84 9.05 -15.72
N SER A 111 10.22 9.19 -14.53
CA SER A 111 10.74 8.68 -13.26
C SER A 111 11.05 7.19 -13.36
N TYR A 112 10.16 6.39 -13.97
CA TYR A 112 10.44 4.98 -14.23
C TYR A 112 11.66 4.78 -15.16
N ALA A 113 11.77 5.53 -16.26
CA ALA A 113 12.88 5.42 -17.18
C ALA A 113 14.23 5.77 -16.53
N VAL A 114 14.28 6.88 -15.77
CA VAL A 114 15.45 7.34 -15.02
C VAL A 114 15.81 6.34 -13.92
N ASN A 115 14.84 5.93 -13.11
CA ASN A 115 15.08 4.96 -12.04
C ASN A 115 15.57 3.63 -12.61
N LYS A 116 14.96 3.12 -13.69
CA LYS A 116 15.43 1.93 -14.38
C LYS A 116 16.89 2.07 -14.85
N GLN A 117 17.28 3.23 -15.36
CA GLN A 117 18.67 3.50 -15.75
C GLN A 117 19.62 3.57 -14.55
N ILE A 118 19.22 4.19 -13.44
CA ILE A 118 19.99 4.23 -12.18
C ILE A 118 20.20 2.81 -11.65
N TYR A 119 19.15 1.98 -11.62
CA TYR A 119 19.24 0.59 -11.19
C TYR A 119 20.09 -0.25 -12.15
N ALA A 120 19.96 -0.07 -13.46
CA ALA A 120 20.78 -0.75 -14.45
C ALA A 120 22.27 -0.30 -14.41
N ALA A 121 22.55 0.95 -14.08
CA ALA A 121 23.92 1.47 -13.95
C ALA A 121 24.62 0.92 -12.69
N LYS A 122 23.89 0.75 -11.58
CA LYS A 122 24.42 0.07 -10.38
C LYS A 122 24.85 -1.38 -10.66
N VAL A 123 24.19 -2.05 -11.62
CA VAL A 123 24.57 -3.41 -12.07
C VAL A 123 25.87 -3.44 -12.88
N LYS A 124 26.23 -2.36 -13.59
CA LYS A 124 27.43 -2.32 -14.47
C LYS A 124 28.74 -1.97 -13.74
N ASN A 125 28.69 -1.28 -12.60
CA ASN A 125 29.89 -0.71 -11.96
C ASN A 125 30.57 -1.61 -10.89
N GLY A 126 30.60 -2.94 -11.08
CA GLY A 126 31.63 -3.77 -10.43
C GLY A 126 31.29 -4.44 -9.10
N THR A 127 30.02 -4.79 -8.85
CA THR A 127 29.69 -5.98 -8.03
C THR A 127 28.76 -6.82 -8.88
N GLY A 128 29.28 -7.88 -9.51
CA GLY A 128 28.42 -8.84 -10.20
C GLY A 128 27.39 -9.38 -9.22
N ILE A 129 26.17 -9.67 -9.73
CA ILE A 129 24.92 -10.03 -9.02
C ILE A 129 24.05 -8.76 -8.86
N SER A 130 22.79 -8.69 -9.27
CA SER A 130 21.66 -9.29 -8.55
C SER A 130 21.70 -9.02 -7.02
N ALA A 131 22.43 -7.98 -6.59
CA ALA A 131 22.88 -7.86 -5.22
C ALA A 131 21.76 -7.31 -4.34
N VAL A 132 21.19 -8.24 -3.57
CA VAL A 132 20.44 -7.96 -2.37
C VAL A 132 21.24 -6.98 -1.49
N ASP A 133 20.56 -6.07 -0.79
CA ASP A 133 21.16 -5.07 0.08
C ASP A 133 22.19 -5.73 1.03
N ALA A 134 23.39 -5.16 1.15
CA ALA A 134 24.50 -5.78 1.88
C ALA A 134 24.17 -6.11 3.35
N GLU A 135 23.39 -5.26 4.01
CA GLU A 135 22.91 -5.50 5.39
C GLU A 135 21.93 -6.67 5.47
N LEU A 136 21.06 -6.82 4.47
CA LEU A 136 20.12 -7.92 4.38
C LEU A 136 20.88 -9.23 4.09
N GLN A 137 21.83 -9.21 3.15
CA GLN A 137 22.70 -10.35 2.88
C GLN A 137 23.46 -10.81 4.14
N ALA A 138 24.04 -9.87 4.89
CA ALA A 138 24.71 -10.17 6.15
C ALA A 138 23.74 -10.72 7.22
N ALA A 139 22.52 -10.20 7.29
CA ALA A 139 21.50 -10.68 8.21
C ALA A 139 21.05 -12.12 7.90
N GLU A 140 20.86 -12.47 6.63
CA GLU A 140 20.49 -13.82 6.20
C GLU A 140 21.60 -14.85 6.48
N ALA A 141 22.87 -14.48 6.28
CA ALA A 141 24.00 -15.37 6.55
C ALA A 141 24.09 -15.81 8.03
N GLY A 142 23.54 -15.00 8.94
CA GLY A 142 23.50 -15.26 10.38
C GLY A 142 22.13 -15.68 10.92
N ALA A 143 21.22 -16.18 10.08
CA ALA A 143 19.83 -16.44 10.47
C ALA A 143 19.69 -17.42 11.64
N VAL A 144 18.80 -17.12 12.57
CA VAL A 144 18.43 -17.99 13.71
C VAL A 144 16.93 -18.25 13.72
N ARG A 145 16.52 -19.42 14.24
CA ARG A 145 15.12 -19.83 14.33
C ARG A 145 14.69 -20.03 15.79
N TRP A 146 13.59 -19.41 16.19
CA TRP A 146 12.98 -19.59 17.51
C TRP A 146 11.53 -20.07 17.34
N VAL A 147 11.14 -21.09 18.09
CA VAL A 147 9.77 -21.59 18.06
C VAL A 147 8.94 -20.85 19.10
N VAL A 148 7.79 -20.32 18.70
CA VAL A 148 6.77 -19.74 19.59
C VAL A 148 5.58 -20.69 19.61
N SER A 149 5.17 -21.15 20.79
CA SER A 149 4.08 -22.12 20.93
C SER A 149 3.28 -21.87 22.20
N PRO A 150 1.95 -21.68 22.11
CA PRO A 150 1.12 -21.35 23.29
C PRO A 150 1.03 -22.52 24.27
N ASP A 151 1.26 -23.76 23.80
CA ASP A 151 1.31 -24.97 24.64
C ASP A 151 2.63 -25.15 25.40
N GLY A 152 3.56 -24.19 25.29
CA GLY A 152 4.85 -24.20 26.00
C GLY A 152 5.91 -25.14 25.40
N LYS A 153 5.65 -25.78 24.25
CA LYS A 153 6.63 -26.65 23.56
C LYS A 153 7.60 -25.89 22.66
N GLY A 154 7.54 -24.56 22.67
CA GLY A 154 8.48 -23.67 21.99
C GLY A 154 9.49 -23.05 22.94
N LYS A 155 10.43 -22.27 22.40
CA LYS A 155 11.33 -21.43 23.20
C LYS A 155 10.56 -20.31 23.93
N PHE A 156 9.48 -19.83 23.32
CA PHE A 156 8.61 -18.80 23.88
C PHE A 156 7.16 -19.26 23.86
N ARG A 157 6.36 -18.77 24.81
CA ARG A 157 4.91 -19.02 24.84
C ARG A 157 4.15 -17.99 24.02
N THR A 158 4.62 -16.75 24.05
CA THR A 158 3.97 -15.60 23.40
C THR A 158 4.85 -14.97 22.34
N ILE A 159 4.24 -14.22 21.42
CA ILE A 159 4.97 -13.49 20.38
C ILE A 159 5.71 -12.30 21.01
N ASN A 160 5.10 -11.62 21.98
CA ASN A 160 5.72 -10.50 22.68
C ASN A 160 7.00 -10.92 23.45
N GLU A 161 7.03 -12.11 24.07
CA GLU A 161 8.24 -12.65 24.70
C GLU A 161 9.37 -12.83 23.66
N ALA A 162 9.04 -13.38 22.50
CA ALA A 162 10.01 -13.62 21.44
C ALA A 162 10.56 -12.29 20.87
N ILE A 163 9.69 -11.30 20.62
CA ILE A 163 10.11 -9.96 20.17
C ILE A 163 10.97 -9.27 21.23
N LYS A 164 10.62 -9.38 22.52
CA LYS A 164 11.43 -8.82 23.61
C LYS A 164 12.85 -9.39 23.62
N ALA A 165 13.01 -10.68 23.29
CA ALA A 165 14.30 -11.35 23.25
C ALA A 165 15.18 -11.02 22.02
N VAL A 166 14.61 -10.45 20.95
CA VAL A 166 15.40 -9.95 19.82
C VAL A 166 16.28 -8.78 20.29
N PRO A 167 17.60 -8.77 20.02
CA PRO A 167 18.47 -7.66 20.44
C PRO A 167 18.06 -6.31 19.84
N GLU A 168 18.32 -5.22 20.55
CA GLU A 168 18.25 -3.87 19.97
C GLU A 168 19.31 -3.72 18.87
N LYS A 169 18.98 -2.96 17.81
CA LYS A 169 19.83 -2.79 16.62
C LYS A 169 20.25 -4.12 16.00
N ASN A 170 19.30 -5.06 15.95
CA ASN A 170 19.53 -6.41 15.47
C ASN A 170 20.11 -6.41 14.04
N LYS A 171 21.12 -7.25 13.81
CA LYS A 171 21.82 -7.39 12.51
C LYS A 171 21.69 -8.79 11.91
N LYS A 172 20.91 -9.69 12.52
CA LYS A 172 20.76 -11.08 12.10
C LYS A 172 19.30 -11.39 11.83
N ARG A 173 18.98 -12.17 10.81
CA ARG A 173 17.61 -12.63 10.57
C ARG A 173 17.12 -13.46 11.77
N VAL A 174 16.06 -13.02 12.44
CA VAL A 174 15.41 -13.80 13.51
C VAL A 174 14.07 -14.32 13.00
N ILE A 175 14.00 -15.63 12.76
CA ILE A 175 12.79 -16.30 12.29
C ILE A 175 12.03 -16.84 13.49
N LEU A 176 10.87 -16.25 13.76
CA LEU A 176 9.89 -16.77 14.70
C LEU A 176 9.01 -17.78 13.97
N VAL A 177 9.23 -19.06 14.24
CA VAL A 177 8.35 -20.15 13.80
C VAL A 177 7.18 -20.20 14.77
N ILE A 178 6.05 -19.63 14.35
CA ILE A 178 4.86 -19.49 15.19
C ILE A 178 3.96 -20.69 14.93
N ARG A 179 3.80 -21.55 15.95
CA ARG A 179 2.99 -22.76 15.81
C ARG A 179 1.49 -22.43 15.67
N PRO A 180 0.70 -23.33 15.08
CA PRO A 180 -0.74 -23.17 15.01
C PRO A 180 -1.36 -22.83 16.37
N GLY A 181 -2.28 -21.87 16.37
CA GLY A 181 -2.97 -21.42 17.57
C GLY A 181 -3.53 -20.00 17.43
N THR A 182 -4.30 -19.59 18.43
CA THR A 182 -4.80 -18.21 18.54
C THR A 182 -4.02 -17.46 19.62
N TYR A 183 -3.34 -16.41 19.18
CA TYR A 183 -2.53 -15.52 20.01
C TYR A 183 -3.33 -14.23 20.23
N LYS A 184 -3.95 -14.11 21.40
CA LYS A 184 -4.67 -12.89 21.81
C LYS A 184 -3.70 -11.86 22.38
N GLU A 185 -2.96 -11.22 21.49
CA GLU A 185 -1.87 -10.30 21.82
C GLU A 185 -1.95 -9.05 20.95
N LYS A 186 -1.70 -7.88 21.55
CA LYS A 186 -1.23 -6.72 20.79
C LYS A 186 0.28 -6.84 20.63
N VAL A 187 0.77 -6.77 19.39
CA VAL A 187 2.19 -6.96 19.07
C VAL A 187 2.74 -5.70 18.42
N LEU A 188 3.85 -5.19 18.96
CA LEU A 188 4.68 -4.18 18.32
C LEU A 188 6.02 -4.81 17.97
N VAL A 189 6.42 -4.77 16.70
CA VAL A 189 7.78 -5.09 16.26
C VAL A 189 8.52 -3.75 16.11
N PRO A 190 9.37 -3.35 17.09
CA PRO A 190 9.92 -1.99 17.14
C PRO A 190 10.88 -1.70 15.99
N TYR A 191 11.00 -0.42 15.62
CA TYR A 191 11.92 0.04 14.57
C TYR A 191 13.40 -0.30 14.82
N THR A 192 13.78 -0.54 16.08
CA THR A 192 15.14 -0.93 16.46
C THR A 192 15.45 -2.41 16.24
N LYS A 193 14.45 -3.25 15.93
CA LYS A 193 14.57 -4.71 15.86
C LYS A 193 14.42 -5.22 14.43
N HIS A 194 15.33 -4.78 13.56
CA HIS A 194 15.36 -5.14 12.13
C HIS A 194 15.42 -6.66 11.88
N PHE A 195 15.08 -7.07 10.66
CA PHE A 195 15.24 -8.45 10.16
C PHE A 195 14.47 -9.52 10.95
N VAL A 196 13.28 -9.18 11.45
CA VAL A 196 12.38 -10.14 12.11
C VAL A 196 11.50 -10.82 11.07
N THR A 197 11.27 -12.13 11.23
CA THR A 197 10.36 -12.90 10.40
C THR A 197 9.33 -13.64 11.22
N PHE A 198 8.06 -13.54 10.84
CA PHE A 198 6.97 -14.39 11.34
C PHE A 198 6.69 -15.49 10.31
N LEU A 199 6.84 -16.75 10.71
CA LEU A 199 6.65 -17.89 9.85
C LEU A 199 5.62 -18.85 10.46
N GLY A 200 4.46 -18.96 9.81
CA GLY A 200 3.41 -19.92 10.15
C GLY A 200 3.37 -21.13 9.21
N ASP A 201 2.59 -22.13 9.58
CA ASP A 201 2.28 -23.26 8.70
C ASP A 201 1.13 -22.86 7.75
N PRO A 202 1.32 -22.88 6.42
CA PRO A 202 0.25 -22.55 5.46
C PRO A 202 -0.98 -23.46 5.57
N LYS A 203 -0.85 -24.69 6.08
CA LYS A 203 -1.98 -25.61 6.28
C LYS A 203 -2.81 -25.26 7.52
N SER A 204 -2.21 -24.56 8.47
CA SER A 204 -2.86 -24.19 9.73
C SER A 204 -2.24 -22.90 10.28
N PRO A 205 -2.44 -21.76 9.59
CA PRO A 205 -1.74 -20.52 9.92
C PRO A 205 -2.13 -20.04 11.33
N PRO A 206 -1.18 -19.59 12.16
CA PRO A 206 -1.48 -18.99 13.45
C PRO A 206 -2.26 -17.69 13.28
N VAL A 207 -3.15 -17.42 14.23
CA VAL A 207 -3.99 -16.23 14.26
C VAL A 207 -3.52 -15.30 15.37
N ILE A 208 -3.05 -14.12 15.01
CA ILE A 208 -2.75 -13.03 15.95
C ILE A 208 -3.95 -12.11 15.96
N MET A 209 -4.60 -11.96 17.12
CA MET A 209 -5.84 -11.19 17.21
C MET A 209 -5.93 -10.28 18.42
N TRP A 210 -6.56 -9.13 18.20
CA TRP A 210 -7.05 -8.22 19.23
C TRP A 210 -8.38 -7.61 18.79
N ASN A 211 -8.93 -6.63 19.50
CA ASN A 211 -10.25 -6.06 19.20
C ASN A 211 -10.38 -4.56 19.53
N ASP A 212 -9.27 -3.82 19.55
CA ASP A 212 -9.32 -2.38 19.79
C ASP A 212 -9.94 -1.66 18.60
N THR A 213 -10.79 -0.68 18.90
CA THR A 213 -11.24 0.34 17.97
C THR A 213 -10.50 1.65 18.26
N ALA A 214 -10.57 2.63 17.37
CA ALA A 214 -10.04 3.96 17.64
C ALA A 214 -10.67 4.63 18.88
N ALA A 215 -11.90 4.25 19.24
CA ALA A 215 -12.57 4.72 20.45
C ALA A 215 -12.21 3.94 21.73
N THR A 216 -11.45 2.83 21.63
CA THR A 216 -11.01 2.10 22.82
C THR A 216 -10.13 3.01 23.68
N HIS A 217 -10.38 3.04 24.99
CA HIS A 217 -9.61 3.87 25.91
C HIS A 217 -8.29 3.19 26.27
N GLY A 218 -7.20 3.93 26.13
CA GLY A 218 -5.86 3.54 26.55
C GLY A 218 -5.67 3.62 28.06
N LYS A 219 -4.42 3.36 28.50
CA LYS A 219 -4.06 3.38 29.93
C LYS A 219 -4.13 4.79 30.54
N ASP A 220 -4.02 5.82 29.71
CA ASP A 220 -4.17 7.23 30.05
C ASP A 220 -5.64 7.68 30.09
N GLY A 221 -6.59 6.76 29.85
CA GLY A 221 -8.00 7.06 29.79
C GLY A 221 -8.41 7.87 28.56
N GLN A 222 -7.57 7.94 27.51
CA GLN A 222 -7.89 8.61 26.25
C GLN A 222 -8.12 7.59 25.12
N PRO A 223 -8.93 7.90 24.09
CA PRO A 223 -9.06 7.05 22.92
C PRO A 223 -7.70 6.77 22.26
N VAL A 224 -7.40 5.50 21.98
CA VAL A 224 -6.12 5.08 21.38
C VAL A 224 -5.98 5.54 19.91
N GLY A 225 -7.08 5.94 19.28
CA GLY A 225 -7.12 6.36 17.89
C GLY A 225 -6.83 5.23 16.90
N THR A 226 -6.90 5.54 15.59
CA THR A 226 -6.68 4.55 14.53
C THR A 226 -5.30 3.88 14.65
N VAL A 227 -4.25 4.66 14.89
CA VAL A 227 -2.88 4.14 15.04
C VAL A 227 -2.78 3.17 16.22
N GLY A 228 -3.36 3.54 17.37
CA GLY A 228 -3.32 2.72 18.57
C GLY A 228 -4.24 1.50 18.53
N SER A 229 -5.21 1.44 17.61
CA SER A 229 -6.11 0.29 17.44
C SER A 229 -5.45 -0.96 16.84
N ALA A 230 -4.23 -0.84 16.29
CA ALA A 230 -3.54 -1.91 15.59
C ALA A 230 -3.35 -3.17 16.48
N THR A 231 -3.77 -4.33 15.96
CA THR A 231 -3.46 -5.63 16.57
C THR A 231 -1.97 -5.94 16.45
N VAL A 232 -1.42 -5.83 15.24
CA VAL A 232 0.02 -5.91 15.01
C VAL A 232 0.52 -4.62 14.36
N ALA A 233 1.55 -4.02 14.96
CA ALA A 233 2.26 -2.88 14.42
C ALA A 233 3.71 -3.30 14.08
N VAL A 234 4.09 -3.16 12.81
CA VAL A 234 5.43 -3.46 12.31
C VAL A 234 6.14 -2.15 12.00
N GLU A 235 7.12 -1.79 12.83
CA GLU A 235 7.99 -0.63 12.60
C GLU A 235 9.41 -1.03 12.20
N SER A 236 9.75 -2.32 12.32
CA SER A 236 11.02 -2.91 11.90
C SER A 236 11.18 -2.93 10.39
N ASP A 237 12.31 -2.41 9.89
CA ASP A 237 12.71 -2.62 8.50
C ASP A 237 13.05 -4.09 8.22
N TYR A 238 12.94 -4.49 6.95
CA TYR A 238 13.19 -5.84 6.45
C TYR A 238 12.36 -6.93 7.15
N PHE A 239 11.17 -6.57 7.66
CA PHE A 239 10.25 -7.53 8.25
C PHE A 239 9.70 -8.47 7.18
N LEU A 240 9.50 -9.74 7.54
CA LEU A 240 8.82 -10.71 6.67
C LEU A 240 7.75 -11.45 7.45
N ALA A 241 6.55 -11.59 6.89
CA ALA A 241 5.55 -12.55 7.37
C ALA A 241 5.19 -13.54 6.28
N SER A 242 5.06 -14.81 6.64
CA SER A 242 4.55 -15.86 5.75
C SER A 242 3.53 -16.72 6.47
N SER A 243 2.36 -16.89 5.86
CA SER A 243 1.30 -17.76 6.36
C SER A 243 0.84 -17.41 7.78
N ILE A 244 0.55 -16.12 8.02
CA ILE A 244 0.03 -15.59 9.29
C ILE A 244 -1.34 -14.97 9.06
N VAL A 245 -2.25 -15.14 10.01
CA VAL A 245 -3.51 -14.37 10.05
C VAL A 245 -3.37 -13.22 11.05
N PHE A 246 -3.44 -11.99 10.55
CA PHE A 246 -3.53 -10.77 11.35
C PHE A 246 -4.99 -10.34 11.42
N ARG A 247 -5.57 -10.31 12.62
CA ARG A 247 -7.01 -10.05 12.78
C ARG A 247 -7.29 -8.97 13.80
N ASN A 248 -8.10 -7.98 13.43
CA ASN A 248 -8.83 -7.17 14.40
C ASN A 248 -10.28 -7.67 14.47
N HIS A 249 -10.68 -8.16 15.64
CA HIS A 249 -11.97 -8.77 15.91
C HIS A 249 -12.95 -7.81 16.58
N ALA A 250 -12.75 -6.50 16.43
CA ALA A 250 -13.75 -5.52 16.81
C ALA A 250 -15.06 -5.75 16.04
N PRO A 251 -16.23 -5.41 16.64
CA PRO A 251 -17.50 -5.41 15.92
C PRO A 251 -17.43 -4.53 14.66
N MET A 252 -18.11 -4.94 13.60
CA MET A 252 -18.18 -4.15 12.37
C MET A 252 -18.82 -2.79 12.64
N ALA A 253 -18.09 -1.72 12.35
CA ALA A 253 -18.60 -0.36 12.46
C ALA A 253 -19.72 -0.13 11.43
N ALA A 254 -20.76 0.61 11.83
CA ALA A 254 -21.71 1.15 10.87
C ALA A 254 -21.01 2.21 9.99
N PRO A 255 -21.39 2.37 8.71
CA PRO A 255 -20.82 3.42 7.87
C PRO A 255 -20.94 4.81 8.52
N GLY A 256 -19.81 5.52 8.61
CA GLY A 256 -19.74 6.86 9.21
C GLY A 256 -19.70 6.89 10.74
N GLN A 257 -19.67 5.73 11.42
CA GLN A 257 -19.54 5.67 12.87
C GLN A 257 -18.21 6.30 13.33
N LYS A 258 -18.30 7.27 14.25
CA LYS A 258 -17.12 7.88 14.86
C LYS A 258 -16.38 6.86 15.71
N GLY A 259 -15.05 6.77 15.52
CA GLY A 259 -14.19 5.88 16.29
C GLY A 259 -14.32 4.39 15.95
N GLY A 260 -14.99 4.04 14.84
CA GLY A 260 -15.19 2.66 14.38
C GLY A 260 -13.99 2.02 13.68
N GLN A 261 -12.91 2.77 13.46
CA GLN A 261 -11.66 2.26 12.85
C GLN A 261 -11.05 1.17 13.72
N ALA A 262 -10.60 0.06 13.12
CA ALA A 262 -10.08 -1.09 13.85
C ALA A 262 -8.99 -1.81 13.05
N VAL A 263 -7.74 -1.42 13.26
CA VAL A 263 -6.59 -1.87 12.46
C VAL A 263 -6.17 -3.29 12.84
N ALA A 264 -6.07 -4.19 11.85
CA ALA A 264 -5.52 -5.54 12.03
C ALA A 264 -4.00 -5.53 11.92
N LEU A 265 -3.48 -4.86 10.89
CA LEU A 265 -2.05 -4.74 10.62
C LEU A 265 -1.69 -3.30 10.28
N ARG A 266 -0.72 -2.74 11.00
CA ARG A 266 -0.06 -1.47 10.65
C ARG A 266 1.37 -1.74 10.22
N VAL A 267 1.78 -1.21 9.07
CA VAL A 267 3.14 -1.39 8.53
C VAL A 267 3.80 -0.03 8.30
N PHE A 268 4.88 0.24 9.02
CA PHE A 268 5.68 1.47 8.94
C PHE A 268 7.15 1.18 8.61
N GLY A 269 7.66 0.02 9.01
CA GLY A 269 9.02 -0.40 8.67
C GLY A 269 9.15 -0.65 7.18
N SER A 270 10.20 -0.11 6.56
CA SER A 270 10.43 -0.21 5.12
C SER A 270 10.98 -1.58 4.73
N LYS A 271 10.79 -1.95 3.46
CA LYS A 271 11.22 -3.24 2.88
C LYS A 271 10.56 -4.43 3.59
N ALA A 272 9.27 -4.30 3.90
CA ALA A 272 8.49 -5.35 4.55
C ALA A 272 7.76 -6.23 3.51
N ALA A 273 7.85 -7.56 3.67
CA ALA A 273 7.24 -8.53 2.77
C ALA A 273 6.23 -9.44 3.46
N PHE A 274 5.10 -9.71 2.81
CA PHE A 274 4.01 -10.54 3.32
C PHE A 274 3.63 -11.58 2.27
N TYR A 275 3.69 -12.86 2.62
CA TYR A 275 3.43 -13.98 1.73
C TYR A 275 2.30 -14.86 2.26
N ASN A 276 1.26 -15.06 1.46
CA ASN A 276 0.13 -15.94 1.82
C ASN A 276 -0.46 -15.62 3.20
N CYS A 277 -0.43 -14.34 3.60
CA CYS A 277 -1.00 -13.88 4.86
C CYS A 277 -2.48 -13.56 4.66
N THR A 278 -3.24 -13.64 5.76
CA THR A 278 -4.60 -13.10 5.82
C THR A 278 -4.59 -11.86 6.70
N ILE A 279 -5.12 -10.75 6.21
CA ILE A 279 -5.33 -9.52 6.97
C ILE A 279 -6.84 -9.31 7.04
N ASP A 280 -7.41 -9.49 8.23
CA ASP A 280 -8.84 -9.66 8.47
C ASP A 280 -9.37 -8.61 9.45
N GLY A 281 -10.31 -7.78 9.00
CA GLY A 281 -10.89 -6.72 9.82
C GLY A 281 -12.15 -6.12 9.22
N GLY A 282 -12.51 -4.94 9.74
CA GLY A 282 -13.64 -4.13 9.26
C GLY A 282 -13.14 -2.85 8.60
N GLN A 283 -13.49 -1.71 9.21
CA GLN A 283 -13.00 -0.41 8.79
C GLN A 283 -11.51 -0.24 9.14
N ASP A 284 -10.72 0.32 8.23
CA ASP A 284 -9.28 0.59 8.41
C ASP A 284 -8.44 -0.68 8.70
N THR A 285 -8.70 -1.79 7.99
CA THR A 285 -8.08 -3.10 8.28
C THR A 285 -6.55 -3.13 8.14
N LEU A 286 -6.03 -2.74 6.98
CA LEU A 286 -4.60 -2.68 6.68
C LEU A 286 -4.16 -1.22 6.63
N TYR A 287 -3.46 -0.79 7.68
CA TYR A 287 -2.81 0.50 7.71
C TYR A 287 -1.39 0.39 7.13
N ASP A 288 -1.33 0.48 5.81
CA ASP A 288 -0.10 0.56 5.01
C ASP A 288 0.54 1.96 5.17
N HIS A 289 1.06 2.20 6.36
CA HIS A 289 1.33 3.53 6.90
C HIS A 289 2.40 4.28 6.10
N LYS A 290 3.61 3.73 5.95
CA LYS A 290 4.72 4.31 5.17
C LYS A 290 5.80 3.25 4.97
N GLY A 291 6.50 3.28 3.83
CA GLY A 291 7.62 2.37 3.55
C GLY A 291 7.51 1.73 2.16
N LEU A 292 8.48 0.87 1.84
CA LEU A 292 8.44 -0.02 0.67
C LEU A 292 7.84 -1.36 1.09
N HIS A 293 6.67 -1.74 0.59
CA HIS A 293 6.02 -2.98 1.02
C HIS A 293 5.64 -3.89 -0.15
N TYR A 294 5.70 -5.20 0.10
CA TYR A 294 5.34 -6.21 -0.88
C TYR A 294 4.39 -7.22 -0.26
N PHE A 295 3.20 -7.36 -0.84
CA PHE A 295 2.19 -8.33 -0.45
C PHE A 295 1.97 -9.29 -1.60
N LYS A 296 2.25 -10.58 -1.41
CA LYS A 296 2.10 -11.62 -2.43
C LYS A 296 1.16 -12.71 -1.97
N GLY A 297 0.15 -13.04 -2.78
CA GLY A 297 -0.77 -14.15 -2.49
C GLY A 297 -1.60 -13.95 -1.21
N CYS A 298 -1.73 -12.70 -0.74
CA CYS A 298 -2.43 -12.41 0.51
C CYS A 298 -3.94 -12.31 0.31
N LEU A 299 -4.70 -12.65 1.36
CA LEU A 299 -6.13 -12.36 1.47
C LEU A 299 -6.29 -11.12 2.36
N ILE A 300 -6.90 -10.06 1.83
CA ILE A 300 -7.18 -8.82 2.56
C ILE A 300 -8.69 -8.61 2.61
N GLN A 301 -9.25 -8.57 3.82
CA GLN A 301 -10.70 -8.49 4.02
C GLN A 301 -11.06 -7.27 4.86
N GLY A 302 -12.06 -6.50 4.43
CA GLY A 302 -12.50 -5.32 5.17
C GLY A 302 -13.75 -4.65 4.61
N SER A 303 -14.08 -3.48 5.14
CA SER A 303 -15.28 -2.71 4.75
C SER A 303 -14.94 -1.34 4.17
N VAL A 304 -14.76 -0.33 5.02
CA VAL A 304 -14.43 1.04 4.61
C VAL A 304 -12.94 1.28 4.76
N ASP A 305 -12.33 1.90 3.73
CA ASP A 305 -10.92 2.31 3.69
C ASP A 305 -9.95 1.22 4.12
N PHE A 306 -10.25 -0.03 3.79
CA PHE A 306 -9.61 -1.13 4.48
C PHE A 306 -8.17 -1.42 4.03
N ILE A 307 -7.68 -0.73 3.00
CA ILE A 307 -6.27 -0.61 2.65
C ILE A 307 -5.93 0.88 2.53
N PHE A 308 -5.25 1.45 3.52
CA PHE A 308 -5.05 2.90 3.60
C PHE A 308 -3.66 3.28 4.10
N GLY A 309 -3.26 4.52 3.83
CA GLY A 309 -1.99 5.09 4.26
C GLY A 309 -1.13 5.65 3.13
N PHE A 310 0.15 5.85 3.41
CA PHE A 310 1.13 6.54 2.56
C PHE A 310 2.18 5.57 1.97
N GLY A 311 2.05 4.26 2.19
CA GLY A 311 2.99 3.27 1.65
C GLY A 311 3.24 3.37 0.15
N ARG A 312 4.42 2.90 -0.27
CA ARG A 312 4.75 2.56 -1.65
C ARG A 312 4.72 1.04 -1.75
N SER A 313 3.62 0.51 -2.23
CA SER A 313 3.31 -0.90 -2.00
C SER A 313 2.82 -1.60 -3.25
N LEU A 314 3.37 -2.80 -3.47
CA LEU A 314 2.93 -3.71 -4.52
C LEU A 314 2.15 -4.86 -3.89
N TYR A 315 0.89 -4.99 -4.31
CA TYR A 315 -0.01 -6.09 -3.99
C TYR A 315 -0.09 -6.99 -5.22
N GLU A 316 0.52 -8.17 -5.15
CA GLU A 316 0.65 -9.09 -6.27
C GLU A 316 -0.11 -10.39 -6.00
N ASP A 317 -0.94 -10.81 -6.95
CA ASP A 317 -1.72 -12.06 -6.87
C ASP A 317 -2.59 -12.15 -5.58
N CYS A 318 -3.05 -11.02 -5.05
CA CYS A 318 -3.82 -10.95 -3.81
C CYS A 318 -5.34 -11.05 -4.06
N ALA A 319 -6.05 -11.62 -3.08
CA ALA A 319 -7.51 -11.59 -3.02
C ALA A 319 -7.96 -10.45 -2.11
N ILE A 320 -8.75 -9.52 -2.64
CA ILE A 320 -9.26 -8.34 -1.96
C ILE A 320 -10.78 -8.51 -1.80
N VAL A 321 -11.25 -8.66 -0.57
CA VAL A 321 -12.63 -9.11 -0.30
C VAL A 321 -13.35 -8.12 0.61
N SER A 322 -14.41 -7.49 0.09
CA SER A 322 -15.33 -6.72 0.92
C SER A 322 -16.21 -7.66 1.75
N VAL A 323 -16.25 -7.44 3.06
CA VAL A 323 -17.08 -8.22 4.01
C VAL A 323 -18.41 -7.54 4.36
N THR A 324 -18.66 -6.32 3.86
CA THR A 324 -19.91 -5.59 4.09
C THR A 324 -20.91 -5.79 2.96
N LYS A 325 -22.20 -5.88 3.32
CA LYS A 325 -23.33 -5.91 2.37
C LYS A 325 -23.79 -4.52 1.93
N GLN A 326 -23.26 -3.46 2.55
CA GLN A 326 -23.61 -2.08 2.25
C GLN A 326 -22.64 -1.52 1.21
N VAL A 327 -21.81 -0.56 1.61
CA VAL A 327 -20.80 0.08 0.77
C VAL A 327 -19.42 -0.19 1.36
N ALA A 328 -18.50 -0.63 0.51
CA ALA A 328 -17.08 -0.75 0.81
C ALA A 328 -16.26 0.23 -0.03
N VAL A 329 -15.15 0.67 0.55
CA VAL A 329 -14.11 1.42 -0.15
C VAL A 329 -12.82 0.64 0.05
N LEU A 330 -12.24 0.14 -1.05
CA LEU A 330 -11.06 -0.72 -0.93
C LEU A 330 -9.85 0.08 -0.44
N THR A 331 -9.63 1.26 -1.03
CA THR A 331 -8.40 2.04 -0.79
C THR A 331 -8.65 3.47 -0.37
N ALA A 332 -7.83 3.96 0.56
CA ALA A 332 -7.75 5.37 0.94
C ALA A 332 -6.28 5.81 1.04
N GLN A 333 -5.68 6.11 -0.12
CA GLN A 333 -4.25 6.40 -0.21
C GLN A 333 -3.97 7.89 0.09
N GLN A 334 -2.95 8.16 0.92
CA GLN A 334 -2.70 9.45 1.58
C GLN A 334 -1.61 10.32 0.91
N ARG A 335 -1.18 10.02 -0.32
CA ARG A 335 -0.14 10.81 -1.00
C ARG A 335 -0.56 12.28 -1.02
N THR A 336 0.34 13.14 -0.58
CA THR A 336 0.17 14.59 -0.54
C THR A 336 1.39 15.29 -1.14
N LYS A 337 1.15 16.40 -1.84
CA LYS A 337 2.21 17.27 -2.40
C LYS A 337 3.03 17.96 -1.31
N SER A 338 2.50 18.08 -0.11
CA SER A 338 3.13 18.77 1.03
C SER A 338 4.37 18.06 1.59
N ILE A 339 4.59 16.79 1.25
CA ILE A 339 5.72 15.99 1.75
C ILE A 339 6.76 15.82 0.62
N VAL A 340 7.99 16.25 0.89
CA VAL A 340 9.12 16.06 -0.05
C VAL A 340 9.36 14.57 -0.29
N GLY A 341 9.46 14.17 -1.57
CA GLY A 341 9.63 12.77 -1.97
C GLY A 341 8.35 11.93 -1.95
N ALA A 342 7.19 12.52 -1.62
CA ALA A 342 5.89 11.84 -1.64
C ALA A 342 5.49 11.33 -3.03
N ILE A 343 6.04 11.92 -4.10
CA ILE A 343 5.76 11.58 -5.50
C ILE A 343 5.94 10.09 -5.79
N GLU A 344 6.76 9.40 -4.99
CA GLU A 344 7.08 7.99 -5.14
C GLU A 344 6.12 7.06 -4.37
N SER A 345 5.26 7.57 -3.47
CA SER A 345 4.27 6.74 -2.73
C SER A 345 3.06 6.32 -3.59
N GLY A 346 2.36 5.25 -3.22
CA GLY A 346 1.19 4.78 -3.97
C GLY A 346 0.96 3.28 -3.82
N PHE A 347 -0.25 2.86 -4.14
CA PHE A 347 -0.62 1.45 -4.14
C PHE A 347 -0.74 0.92 -5.56
N SER A 348 -0.03 -0.17 -5.85
CA SER A 348 -0.15 -0.90 -7.11
C SER A 348 -0.69 -2.30 -6.86
N PHE A 349 -1.78 -2.66 -7.52
CA PHE A 349 -2.41 -3.96 -7.47
C PHE A 349 -2.19 -4.68 -8.80
N LEU A 350 -1.48 -5.80 -8.77
CA LEU A 350 -1.08 -6.56 -9.95
C LEU A 350 -1.65 -7.98 -9.89
N ARG A 351 -2.50 -8.33 -10.87
CA ARG A 351 -3.14 -9.65 -10.99
C ARG A 351 -3.95 -10.05 -9.73
N CYS A 352 -4.54 -9.06 -9.07
CA CYS A 352 -5.39 -9.30 -7.92
C CYS A 352 -6.80 -9.73 -8.36
N ARG A 353 -7.60 -10.20 -7.39
CA ARG A 353 -9.04 -10.42 -7.55
C ARG A 353 -9.80 -9.58 -6.53
N ILE A 354 -10.82 -8.87 -6.99
CA ILE A 354 -11.73 -8.07 -6.16
C ILE A 354 -13.11 -8.73 -6.13
N SER A 355 -13.65 -8.95 -4.93
CA SER A 355 -14.99 -9.52 -4.74
C SER A 355 -15.62 -9.03 -3.44
N GLY A 356 -16.91 -9.30 -3.22
CA GLY A 356 -17.58 -8.98 -1.96
C GLY A 356 -19.08 -9.23 -2.01
N ALA A 357 -19.79 -8.64 -1.05
CA ALA A 357 -21.24 -8.83 -0.89
C ALA A 357 -22.08 -7.56 -1.11
N GLY A 358 -21.46 -6.39 -1.15
CA GLY A 358 -22.11 -5.08 -1.29
C GLY A 358 -21.50 -4.26 -2.42
N GLN A 359 -21.85 -2.98 -2.49
CA GLN A 359 -21.23 -2.06 -3.46
C GLN A 359 -19.77 -1.82 -3.10
N ILE A 360 -18.88 -1.86 -4.10
CA ILE A 360 -17.44 -1.67 -3.91
C ILE A 360 -16.97 -0.47 -4.73
N TYR A 361 -16.39 0.51 -4.04
CA TYR A 361 -15.56 1.55 -4.65
C TYR A 361 -14.09 1.13 -4.59
N LEU A 362 -13.37 1.29 -5.71
CA LEU A 362 -11.95 0.96 -5.86
C LEU A 362 -11.06 1.82 -4.95
N GLY A 363 -11.49 3.05 -4.64
CA GLY A 363 -10.79 3.91 -3.71
C GLY A 363 -11.36 5.32 -3.63
N ARG A 364 -10.81 6.07 -2.67
CA ARG A 364 -11.08 7.51 -2.47
C ARG A 364 -9.82 8.25 -2.02
N ALA A 365 -9.73 9.53 -2.34
CA ALA A 365 -8.52 10.31 -2.14
C ALA A 365 -8.44 10.87 -0.73
N TRP A 366 -7.74 10.15 0.17
CA TRP A 366 -7.43 10.68 1.51
C TRP A 366 -6.40 11.81 1.45
N GLY A 367 -5.40 11.67 0.58
CA GLY A 367 -4.42 12.73 0.28
C GLY A 367 -4.74 13.49 -1.01
N ASP A 368 -4.30 14.74 -1.08
CA ASP A 368 -4.56 15.67 -2.22
C ASP A 368 -4.01 15.20 -3.58
N SER A 369 -3.10 14.23 -3.56
CA SER A 369 -2.46 13.65 -4.74
C SER A 369 -2.48 12.13 -4.69
N SER A 370 -3.50 11.54 -4.06
CA SER A 370 -3.67 10.08 -3.91
C SER A 370 -3.35 9.27 -5.18
N ARG A 371 -2.61 8.15 -5.04
CA ARG A 371 -2.22 7.30 -6.19
C ARG A 371 -2.51 5.83 -5.96
N VAL A 372 -3.34 5.26 -6.84
CA VAL A 372 -3.77 3.86 -6.83
C VAL A 372 -3.87 3.35 -8.26
N VAL A 373 -3.23 2.20 -8.55
CA VAL A 373 -3.25 1.59 -9.88
C VAL A 373 -3.66 0.12 -9.78
N TYR A 374 -4.63 -0.29 -10.59
CA TYR A 374 -5.02 -1.70 -10.76
C TYR A 374 -4.59 -2.18 -12.14
N SER A 375 -3.82 -3.27 -12.19
CA SER A 375 -3.27 -3.85 -13.42
C SER A 375 -3.55 -5.34 -13.50
N TYR A 376 -4.17 -5.79 -14.59
CA TYR A 376 -4.57 -7.20 -14.79
C TYR A 376 -5.45 -7.75 -13.66
N THR A 377 -6.19 -6.89 -12.97
CA THR A 377 -7.02 -7.26 -11.82
C THR A 377 -8.40 -7.72 -12.31
N ASP A 378 -8.86 -8.85 -11.78
CA ASP A 378 -10.22 -9.39 -11.98
C ASP A 378 -11.19 -8.71 -11.01
N MET A 379 -12.19 -7.99 -11.53
CA MET A 379 -13.13 -7.19 -10.77
C MET A 379 -14.52 -7.82 -10.78
N GLY A 380 -14.99 -8.24 -9.61
CA GLY A 380 -16.35 -8.75 -9.39
C GLY A 380 -17.43 -7.72 -9.73
N LYS A 381 -18.67 -8.21 -9.93
CA LYS A 381 -19.83 -7.39 -10.35
C LYS A 381 -20.23 -6.33 -9.31
N GLU A 382 -19.74 -6.51 -8.09
CA GLU A 382 -19.92 -5.64 -6.94
C GLU A 382 -19.18 -4.29 -7.09
N VAL A 383 -18.15 -4.22 -7.93
CA VAL A 383 -17.48 -2.95 -8.25
C VAL A 383 -18.45 -2.05 -9.01
N VAL A 384 -18.75 -0.89 -8.43
CA VAL A 384 -19.74 0.03 -9.00
C VAL A 384 -19.23 0.60 -10.33
N PRO A 385 -20.11 0.91 -11.31
CA PRO A 385 -19.69 1.42 -12.61
C PRO A 385 -18.81 2.66 -12.54
N VAL A 386 -19.13 3.62 -11.65
CA VAL A 386 -18.35 4.84 -11.41
C VAL A 386 -16.92 4.55 -10.92
N GLY A 387 -16.71 3.39 -10.31
CA GLY A 387 -15.41 2.84 -9.88
C GLY A 387 -14.83 3.53 -8.64
N TRP A 388 -14.69 4.85 -8.68
CA TRP A 388 -13.97 5.64 -7.68
C TRP A 388 -14.90 6.63 -7.00
N ASP A 389 -14.63 6.92 -5.72
CA ASP A 389 -15.31 7.97 -4.97
C ASP A 389 -14.53 9.29 -5.16
N GLY A 390 -15.22 10.33 -5.63
CA GLY A 390 -14.64 11.65 -5.89
C GLY A 390 -14.22 12.40 -4.63
N TRP A 391 -14.70 11.98 -3.46
CA TRP A 391 -14.43 12.65 -2.18
C TRP A 391 -14.68 14.17 -2.27
N ASN A 392 -13.89 14.96 -1.56
CA ASN A 392 -13.97 16.43 -1.54
C ASN A 392 -13.01 17.11 -2.53
N ILE A 393 -12.57 16.42 -3.58
CA ILE A 393 -11.58 16.96 -4.52
C ILE A 393 -12.28 17.73 -5.63
N GLN A 394 -12.14 19.05 -5.62
CA GLN A 394 -12.84 19.95 -6.56
C GLN A 394 -12.28 19.89 -7.99
N THR A 395 -10.97 19.64 -8.15
CA THR A 395 -10.27 19.63 -9.45
C THR A 395 -9.29 18.45 -9.55
N PRO A 396 -9.78 17.20 -9.55
CA PRO A 396 -8.94 16.00 -9.55
C PRO A 396 -7.95 15.96 -10.73
N GLU A 397 -8.32 16.54 -11.86
CA GLU A 397 -7.49 16.68 -13.07
C GLU A 397 -6.26 17.57 -12.93
N ARG A 398 -6.18 18.34 -11.85
CA ARG A 398 -5.03 19.20 -11.50
C ARG A 398 -4.48 18.94 -10.09
N SER A 399 -5.16 18.10 -9.31
CA SER A 399 -4.77 17.83 -7.93
C SER A 399 -3.55 16.91 -7.83
N GLY A 400 -3.24 16.17 -8.89
CA GLY A 400 -2.20 15.15 -8.89
C GLY A 400 -2.68 13.79 -8.41
N ILE A 401 -4.00 13.57 -8.32
CA ILE A 401 -4.55 12.23 -8.14
C ILE A 401 -4.18 11.37 -9.34
N TYR A 402 -3.89 10.10 -9.11
CA TYR A 402 -3.55 9.16 -10.16
C TYR A 402 -4.25 7.84 -9.90
N TYR A 403 -5.47 7.72 -10.41
CA TYR A 403 -6.30 6.51 -10.30
C TYR A 403 -6.37 5.84 -11.66
N GLY A 404 -5.65 4.72 -11.78
CA GLY A 404 -5.42 4.06 -13.06
C GLY A 404 -5.92 2.62 -13.09
N GLU A 405 -6.51 2.24 -14.22
CA GLU A 405 -6.84 0.85 -14.55
C GLU A 405 -6.11 0.45 -15.83
N TYR A 406 -5.44 -0.72 -15.82
CA TYR A 406 -4.74 -1.29 -16.97
C TYR A 406 -5.14 -2.75 -17.17
N ARG A 407 -5.75 -3.06 -18.31
CA ARG A 407 -6.15 -4.43 -18.70
C ARG A 407 -6.86 -5.21 -17.57
N CYS A 408 -7.68 -4.51 -16.78
CA CYS A 408 -8.54 -5.14 -15.78
C CYS A 408 -9.68 -5.89 -16.49
N SER A 409 -10.20 -6.93 -15.84
CA SER A 409 -11.20 -7.84 -16.42
C SER A 409 -12.31 -8.15 -15.41
N GLY A 410 -13.30 -8.93 -15.83
CA GLY A 410 -14.44 -9.28 -14.99
C GLY A 410 -15.63 -8.30 -15.12
N PRO A 411 -16.80 -8.67 -14.58
CA PRO A 411 -18.04 -7.91 -14.77
C PRO A 411 -18.03 -6.49 -14.15
N GLY A 412 -17.15 -6.23 -13.18
CA GLY A 412 -16.96 -4.91 -12.58
C GLY A 412 -15.98 -3.99 -13.32
N ALA A 413 -15.22 -4.51 -14.29
CA ALA A 413 -14.20 -3.76 -15.04
C ALA A 413 -14.82 -2.92 -16.19
N LEU A 414 -15.72 -2.02 -15.83
CA LEU A 414 -16.48 -1.18 -16.76
C LEU A 414 -15.76 0.16 -17.02
N ALA A 415 -14.58 0.09 -17.66
CA ALA A 415 -13.72 1.25 -17.94
C ALA A 415 -14.46 2.46 -18.56
N HIS A 416 -15.42 2.22 -19.46
CA HIS A 416 -16.20 3.26 -20.15
C HIS A 416 -17.29 3.92 -19.29
N LYS A 417 -17.52 3.43 -18.06
CA LYS A 417 -18.51 3.98 -17.10
C LYS A 417 -17.87 4.61 -15.87
N ARG A 418 -16.53 4.66 -15.82
CA ARG A 418 -15.80 5.24 -14.69
C ARG A 418 -16.04 6.73 -14.60
N ILE A 419 -15.77 7.27 -13.41
CA ILE A 419 -15.71 8.71 -13.22
C ILE A 419 -14.73 9.34 -14.22
N GLY A 420 -15.12 10.46 -14.84
CA GLY A 420 -14.48 10.96 -16.06
C GLY A 420 -13.02 11.39 -15.94
N TRP A 421 -12.50 11.57 -14.72
CA TRP A 421 -11.11 11.94 -14.45
C TRP A 421 -10.21 10.74 -14.13
N SER A 422 -10.76 9.53 -13.97
CA SER A 422 -9.96 8.32 -13.80
C SER A 422 -9.26 7.93 -15.12
N LEU A 423 -8.16 7.20 -15.00
CA LEU A 423 -7.27 6.91 -16.12
C LEU A 423 -7.42 5.46 -16.58
N ILE A 424 -7.63 5.27 -17.88
CA ILE A 424 -7.41 3.98 -18.53
C ILE A 424 -6.02 4.02 -19.16
N LEU A 425 -5.10 3.25 -18.57
CA LEU A 425 -3.69 3.32 -18.92
C LEU A 425 -3.41 2.51 -20.20
N ASN A 426 -2.44 2.97 -20.98
CA ASN A 426 -1.80 2.16 -22.02
C ASN A 426 -0.58 1.41 -21.49
N ASP A 427 0.02 0.57 -22.33
CA ASP A 427 1.17 -0.28 -21.98
C ASP A 427 2.37 0.51 -21.42
N VAL A 428 2.65 1.70 -21.95
CA VAL A 428 3.76 2.55 -21.50
C VAL A 428 3.45 3.17 -20.14
N GLN A 429 2.22 3.65 -19.95
CA GLN A 429 1.77 4.30 -18.72
C GLN A 429 1.62 3.33 -17.56
N ALA A 430 1.27 2.07 -17.82
CA ALA A 430 1.12 1.04 -16.79
C ALA A 430 2.44 0.45 -16.32
N LYS A 431 3.45 0.39 -17.19
CA LYS A 431 4.75 -0.24 -16.94
C LYS A 431 5.45 0.15 -15.63
N PRO A 432 5.39 1.42 -15.15
CA PRO A 432 5.95 1.79 -13.85
C PRO A 432 5.36 1.02 -12.67
N PHE A 433 4.13 0.53 -12.78
CA PHE A 433 3.35 -0.05 -11.68
C PHE A 433 3.27 -1.59 -11.74
N THR A 434 3.65 -2.22 -12.85
CA THR A 434 3.39 -3.66 -13.10
C THR A 434 4.56 -4.59 -12.77
N GLY A 435 5.35 -4.32 -11.73
CA GLY A 435 6.46 -5.20 -11.34
C GLY A 435 7.12 -4.80 -10.03
N THR A 436 8.00 -5.68 -9.52
CA THR A 436 8.75 -5.49 -8.26
C THR A 436 9.62 -4.26 -8.27
N HIS A 437 10.04 -3.78 -9.45
CA HIS A 437 10.73 -2.50 -9.60
C HIS A 437 9.93 -1.32 -9.04
N PHE A 438 8.58 -1.41 -9.00
CA PHE A 438 7.74 -0.39 -8.40
C PHE A 438 8.11 -0.19 -6.93
N VAL A 439 8.58 -1.20 -6.21
CA VAL A 439 9.00 -1.08 -4.80
C VAL A 439 10.50 -1.31 -4.62
N TYR A 440 11.27 -1.18 -5.70
CA TYR A 440 12.72 -1.46 -5.73
C TYR A 440 13.05 -2.89 -5.26
N GLY A 441 12.17 -3.84 -5.56
CA GLY A 441 12.16 -5.16 -4.96
C GLY A 441 13.40 -6.00 -5.23
N ASP A 442 14.11 -5.77 -6.33
CA ASP A 442 15.29 -6.55 -6.72
C ASP A 442 16.42 -6.49 -5.67
N SER A 443 16.44 -5.46 -4.80
CA SER A 443 17.46 -5.33 -3.75
C SER A 443 17.05 -5.95 -2.41
N TRP A 444 15.79 -6.32 -2.19
CA TRP A 444 15.33 -6.67 -0.83
C TRP A 444 14.24 -7.73 -0.72
N ILE A 445 13.52 -8.03 -1.80
CA ILE A 445 12.49 -9.07 -1.80
C ILE A 445 13.19 -10.43 -1.88
N LEU A 446 13.09 -11.19 -0.80
CA LEU A 446 13.53 -12.59 -0.72
C LEU A 446 12.32 -13.52 -0.64
N PRO A 447 12.41 -14.77 -1.14
CA PRO A 447 11.38 -15.77 -0.91
C PRO A 447 11.23 -16.06 0.59
N PRO A 448 10.04 -16.45 1.06
CA PRO A 448 9.84 -16.78 2.47
C PRO A 448 10.71 -17.98 2.88
N PRO A 449 11.25 -18.01 4.12
CA PRO A 449 11.97 -19.17 4.62
C PRO A 449 11.09 -20.41 4.63
N LYS A 450 11.67 -21.59 4.38
CA LYS A 450 10.95 -22.86 4.47
C LYS A 450 10.56 -23.17 5.91
N LEU A 451 9.38 -23.76 6.08
CA LEU A 451 9.02 -24.45 7.32
C LEU A 451 9.91 -25.71 7.37
N ALA A 452 10.68 -25.85 8.46
CA ALA A 452 11.67 -26.91 8.61
C ALA A 452 11.01 -28.24 8.99
#